data_AF-A0AB74M701-F1
#
_entry.id   AF-A0AB74M701-F1
#
_cell.length_a   1.000
_cell.length_b   1.000
_cell.length_c   1.000
_cell.angle_alpha   90.00
_cell.angle_beta   90.00
_cell.angle_gamma   90.00
#
_symmetry.space_group_name_H-M   'P 1'
#
loop_
_entity.id
_entity.type
_entity.pdbx_description
1 polymer ?
#
loop_
_entity_poly.entity_id
_entity_poly.type
_entity_poly.pdbx_seq_one_letter_code
_entity_poly.pdbx_strand_id
1 'polypeptide(L)'
;NSQPSVREVRFGDGYSQRMAAGLNADLKTYRVMLSVTREEARHLEAFLAEHGGWKAFLWKPPYAYRQIKVTCAGWSARVGMLRV
;
A
#
# COMPACT_ATOMS: atom_id res chain seq x y z
N ASN A 1 5.02 6.54 2.44
CA ASN A 1 6.51 6.57 2.53
C ASN A 1 7.10 6.04 1.25
N SER A 2 8.11 6.72 0.72
CA SER A 2 8.90 6.25 -0.43
C SER A 2 10.17 5.63 0.11
N GLN A 3 10.41 4.35 -0.17
CA GLN A 3 11.65 3.66 0.20
C GLN A 3 12.13 2.84 -1.00
N PRO A 4 12.82 3.49 -1.97
CA PRO A 4 13.34 2.81 -3.13
C PRO A 4 14.37 1.76 -2.74
N SER A 5 14.20 0.54 -3.24
CA SER A 5 15.14 -0.55 -3.05
C SER A 5 16.30 -0.40 -4.04
N VAL A 6 17.52 -0.45 -3.51
CA VAL A 6 18.76 -0.23 -4.25
C VAL A 6 19.70 -1.39 -3.97
N ARG A 7 20.30 -1.95 -5.03
CA ARG A 7 21.43 -2.86 -4.91
C ARG A 7 22.72 -2.05 -4.97
N GLU A 8 23.63 -2.31 -4.05
CA GLU A 8 24.93 -1.67 -3.97
C GLU A 8 26.02 -2.74 -4.02
N VAL A 9 27.01 -2.54 -4.88
CA VAL A 9 28.23 -3.36 -4.95
C VAL A 9 29.40 -2.47 -4.56
N ARG A 10 30.26 -2.97 -3.67
CA ARG A 10 31.47 -2.27 -3.21
C ARG A 10 32.69 -2.97 -3.76
N PHE A 11 33.64 -2.22 -4.30
CA PHE A 11 34.81 -2.77 -4.98
C PHE A 11 36.08 -2.86 -4.10
N GLY A 12 36.02 -2.35 -2.86
CA GLY A 12 37.11 -2.46 -1.87
C GLY A 12 38.16 -1.35 -1.94
N ASP A 13 38.12 -0.53 -2.99
CA ASP A 13 38.98 0.62 -3.28
C ASP A 13 38.33 1.97 -2.87
N GLY A 14 37.24 1.91 -2.10
CA GLY A 14 36.44 3.08 -1.73
C GLY A 14 35.34 3.44 -2.73
N TYR A 15 35.27 2.77 -3.89
CA TYR A 15 34.20 2.96 -4.86
C TYR A 15 33.04 2.01 -4.66
N SER A 16 31.85 2.47 -5.08
CA SER A 16 30.63 1.66 -5.10
C SER A 16 29.82 1.93 -6.36
N GLN A 17 29.10 0.91 -6.82
CA GLN A 17 28.11 1.02 -7.87
C GLN A 17 26.72 0.77 -7.27
N ARG A 18 25.77 1.64 -7.62
CA ARG A 18 24.37 1.55 -7.17
C ARG A 18 23.45 1.37 -8.35
N MET A 19 22.49 0.47 -8.22
CA MET A 19 21.46 0.22 -9.24
C MET A 19 20.09 -0.01 -8.59
N ALA A 20 19.01 0.30 -9.31
CA ALA A 20 17.66 -0.02 -8.88
C ALA A 20 17.50 -1.54 -8.66
N ALA A 21 16.85 -1.95 -7.56
CA ALA A 21 16.63 -3.35 -7.25
C ALA A 21 15.45 -3.96 -8.04
N GLY A 22 15.48 -3.84 -9.37
CA GLY A 22 14.47 -4.37 -10.29
C GLY A 22 13.50 -3.31 -10.83
N LEU A 23 12.48 -3.78 -11.57
CA LEU A 23 11.55 -2.92 -12.32
C LEU A 23 10.71 -2.00 -11.42
N ASN A 24 10.30 -2.51 -10.25
CA ASN A 24 9.48 -1.78 -9.28
C ASN A 24 10.29 -1.40 -8.03
N ALA A 25 11.49 -0.85 -8.24
CA ALA A 25 12.39 -0.49 -7.15
C ALA A 25 11.76 0.50 -6.15
N ASP A 26 10.86 1.37 -6.59
CA ASP A 26 10.15 2.34 -5.73
C ASP A 26 8.67 1.96 -5.55
N LEU A 27 8.42 0.74 -5.06
CA LEU A 27 7.06 0.26 -4.78
C LEU A 27 6.42 1.08 -3.64
N LYS A 28 5.35 1.81 -3.96
CA LYS A 28 4.62 2.63 -2.99
C LYS A 28 3.73 1.77 -2.10
N THR A 29 3.92 1.90 -0.79
CA THR A 29 3.03 1.30 0.22
C THR A 29 2.15 2.38 0.84
N TYR A 30 0.85 2.09 0.93
CA TYR A 30 -0.16 2.99 1.47
C TYR A 30 -0.70 2.41 2.78
N ARG A 31 -0.65 3.21 3.85
CA ARG A 31 -1.36 2.93 5.10
C ARG A 31 -2.49 3.94 5.21
N VAL A 32 -3.72 3.46 5.09
CA VAL A 32 -4.91 4.31 5.09
C VAL A 32 -5.76 3.95 6.30
N MET A 33 -6.27 4.96 6.98
CA MET A 33 -7.29 4.80 8.00
C MET A 33 -8.59 5.40 7.46
N LEU A 34 -9.65 4.59 7.46
CA LEU A 34 -10.98 5.00 6.99
C LEU A 34 -11.92 5.03 8.19
N SER A 35 -12.57 6.17 8.40
CA SER A 35 -13.65 6.33 9.37
C SER A 35 -14.96 6.33 8.60
N VAL A 36 -15.71 5.25 8.72
CA VAL A 36 -16.94 5.01 7.94
C VAL A 36 -18.06 4.55 8.87
N THR A 37 -19.29 4.64 8.38
CA THR A 37 -20.46 4.11 9.09
C THR A 37 -20.41 2.58 9.17
N ARG A 38 -21.26 1.98 10.01
CA ARG A 38 -21.35 0.52 10.15
C ARG A 38 -21.70 -0.18 8.84
N GLU A 39 -22.59 0.41 8.05
CA GLU A 39 -23.02 -0.18 6.77
C GLU A 39 -21.89 -0.13 5.74
N GLU A 40 -21.22 1.02 5.61
CA GLU A 40 -20.06 1.17 4.74
C GLU A 40 -18.90 0.27 5.16
N ALA A 41 -18.67 0.09 6.47
CA ALA A 41 -17.66 -0.84 6.97
C ALA A 41 -17.92 -2.27 6.49
N ARG A 42 -19.19 -2.73 6.51
CA ARG A 42 -19.57 -4.05 6.00
C ARG A 42 -19.30 -4.18 4.51
N HIS A 43 -19.63 -3.16 3.72
CA HIS A 43 -19.36 -3.16 2.28
C HIS A 43 -17.86 -3.16 1.98
N LEU A 44 -17.07 -2.38 2.72
CA LEU A 44 -15.62 -2.33 2.58
C LEU A 44 -14.98 -3.68 2.93
N GLU A 45 -15.42 -4.30 4.02
CA GLU A 45 -14.90 -5.60 4.45
C GLU A 45 -15.22 -6.70 3.44
N ALA A 46 -16.45 -6.74 2.91
CA ALA A 46 -16.83 -7.67 1.84
C ALA A 46 -15.98 -7.44 0.57
N PHE A 47 -15.78 -6.18 0.17
CA PHE A 47 -14.94 -5.83 -0.98
C PHE A 47 -13.50 -6.32 -0.80
N LEU A 48 -12.88 -6.07 0.36
CA LEU A 48 -11.51 -6.53 0.64
C LEU A 48 -11.42 -8.06 0.72
N ALA A 49 -12.42 -8.72 1.30
CA ALA A 49 -12.50 -10.18 1.36
C ALA A 49 -12.60 -10.82 -0.05
N GLU A 50 -13.39 -10.25 -0.96
CA GLU A 50 -13.49 -10.70 -2.35
C GLU A 50 -12.14 -10.66 -3.10
N HIS A 51 -11.32 -9.65 -2.78
CA HIS A 51 -9.98 -9.47 -3.33
C HIS A 51 -8.91 -10.34 -2.66
N GLY A 52 -9.17 -10.78 -1.42
CA GLY A 52 -8.45 -11.88 -0.76
C GLY A 52 -6.96 -11.64 -0.55
N GLY A 53 -6.50 -10.38 -0.51
CA GLY A 53 -5.09 -10.06 -0.26
C GLY A 53 -4.19 -10.00 -1.50
N TRP A 54 -4.59 -10.64 -2.60
CA TRP A 54 -3.74 -10.84 -3.78
C TRP A 54 -4.34 -10.29 -5.08
N LYS A 55 -5.67 -10.21 -5.19
CA LYS A 55 -6.30 -9.63 -6.38
C LYS A 55 -6.13 -8.12 -6.34
N ALA A 56 -5.73 -7.57 -7.48
CA ALA A 56 -5.51 -6.15 -7.61
C ALA A 56 -6.78 -5.42 -8.03
N PHE A 57 -6.99 -4.22 -7.50
CA PHE A 57 -8.10 -3.34 -7.82
C PHE A 57 -7.63 -1.93 -8.13
N LEU A 58 -8.51 -1.15 -8.77
CA LEU A 58 -8.25 0.26 -9.04
C LEU A 58 -8.56 1.09 -7.79
N TRP A 59 -7.61 1.94 -7.42
CA TRP A 59 -7.73 2.82 -6.28
C TRP A 59 -7.18 4.20 -6.61
N LYS A 60 -7.80 5.24 -6.05
CA LYS A 60 -7.36 6.63 -6.19
C LYS A 60 -6.77 7.09 -4.85
N PRO A 61 -5.44 7.28 -4.75
CA PRO A 61 -4.81 7.80 -3.56
C PRO A 61 -5.27 9.22 -3.25
N PRO A 62 -5.35 9.63 -1.98
CA PRO A 62 -5.85 10.96 -1.59
C PRO A 62 -5.02 12.11 -2.15
N TYR A 63 -3.73 11.90 -2.40
CA TYR A 63 -2.81 12.90 -2.95
C TYR A 63 -2.55 12.74 -4.46
N ALA A 64 -3.25 11.83 -5.13
CA ALA A 64 -3.05 11.54 -6.55
C ALA A 64 -4.33 11.75 -7.34
N TYR A 65 -4.20 12.34 -8.53
CA TYR A 65 -5.31 12.60 -9.43
C TYR A 65 -5.64 11.39 -10.33
N ARG A 66 -4.75 10.39 -10.42
CA ARG A 66 -4.92 9.18 -11.24
C ARG A 66 -5.31 7.97 -10.40
N GLN A 67 -6.13 7.09 -10.98
CA GLN A 67 -6.30 5.74 -10.46
C GLN A 67 -5.03 4.93 -10.71
N ILE A 68 -4.65 4.14 -9.71
CA ILE A 68 -3.56 3.18 -9.77
C ILE A 68 -4.09 1.79 -9.44
N LYS A 69 -3.36 0.77 -9.87
CA LYS A 69 -3.64 -0.62 -9.54
C LYS A 69 -2.88 -1.00 -8.28
N VAL A 70 -3.60 -1.46 -7.26
CA VAL A 70 -3.04 -1.82 -5.95
C VAL A 70 -3.54 -3.18 -5.50
N THR A 71 -2.79 -3.81 -4.60
CA THR A 71 -3.25 -4.94 -3.79
C THR A 71 -3.29 -4.51 -2.33
N CYS A 72 -4.22 -5.07 -1.55
CA CYS A 72 -4.32 -4.85 -0.12
C CYS A 72 -3.95 -6.13 0.62
N ALA A 73 -2.69 -6.27 1.02
CA ALA A 73 -2.17 -7.51 1.63
C ALA A 73 -2.76 -7.82 3.02
N GLY A 74 -3.32 -6.81 3.70
CA GLY A 74 -3.94 -6.99 5.01
C GLY A 74 -4.67 -5.74 5.47
N TRP A 75 -5.71 -5.95 6.29
CA TRP A 75 -6.51 -4.89 6.89
C TRP A 75 -6.94 -5.31 8.30
N SER A 76 -7.31 -4.30 9.11
CA SER A 76 -7.85 -4.50 10.44
C SER A 76 -9.01 -3.53 10.66
N ALA A 77 -10.09 -4.00 11.25
CA ALA A 77 -11.22 -3.18 11.65
C ALA A 77 -11.22 -2.97 13.17
N ARG A 78 -11.62 -1.77 13.61
CA ARG A 78 -11.87 -1.47 15.02
C ARG A 78 -13.15 -0.66 15.14
N VAL A 79 -13.99 -1.01 16.11
CA VAL A 79 -15.19 -0.23 16.44
C VAL A 79 -14.79 0.82 17.48
N GLY A 80 -14.92 2.09 17.11
CA GLY A 80 -14.73 3.19 18.06
C GLY A 80 -15.93 3.32 19.01
N MET A 81 -15.75 4.00 20.14
CA MET A 81 -16.87 4.34 21.03
C MET A 81 -17.96 5.08 20.24
N LEU A 82 -19.19 4.60 20.35
CA LEU A 82 -20.37 5.34 19.90
C LEU A 82 -20.40 6.66 20.67
N ARG A 83 -20.27 7.79 19.98
CA ARG A 83 -20.66 9.08 20.54
C ARG A 83 -22.19 9.06 20.55
N VAL A 84 -22.76 8.71 21.71
CA VAL A 84 -24.19 8.89 22.01
C VAL A 84 -24.44 10.36 22.29
#